data_AF-A0A5S3VC23-F1
#
_entry.id   AF-A0A5S3VC23-F1
#
_cell.length_a   1.000
_cell.length_b   1.000
_cell.length_c   1.000
_cell.angle_alpha   90.00
_cell.angle_beta   90.00
_cell.angle_gamma   90.00
#
_symmetry.space_group_name_H-M   'P 1'
#
loop_
_entity.id
_entity.type
_entity.pdbx_description
1 polymer ?
#
loop_
_entity_poly.entity_id
_entity_poly.type
_entity_poly.pdbx_seq_one_letter_code
_entity_poly.pdbx_strand_id
1 'polypeptide(L)'
;MVSNIKGQAQPNSVLNNVKQQKAELQKNDAQNAAANAKSPQKAATDSVSLTPQAQQLKSMQEKAQDAPAFDSKKVEELKKAISEGKYQIDAQKLAKNIAAFEFDVYG
;
A
#
# COMPACT_ATOMS: atom_id res chain seq x y z
N MET A 1 -48.56 -12.69 56.79
CA MET A 1 -48.64 -13.73 55.74
C MET A 1 -47.60 -13.42 54.69
N VAL A 2 -46.84 -14.43 54.30
CA VAL A 2 -45.76 -14.42 53.30
C VAL A 2 -46.31 -14.40 51.87
N SER A 3 -45.48 -13.93 50.91
CA SER A 3 -45.41 -14.24 49.45
C SER A 3 -45.18 -12.96 48.60
N ASN A 4 -44.38 -12.85 47.51
CA ASN A 4 -43.55 -13.78 46.73
C ASN A 4 -42.56 -13.01 45.79
N ILE A 5 -41.31 -13.48 45.75
CA ILE A 5 -40.29 -13.63 44.68
C ILE A 5 -40.56 -13.06 43.25
N LYS A 6 -39.55 -12.33 42.69
CA LYS A 6 -38.98 -12.41 41.30
C LYS A 6 -38.90 -11.09 40.48
N GLY A 7 -37.73 -10.82 39.88
CA GLY A 7 -37.52 -9.92 38.72
C GLY A 7 -36.34 -8.95 38.89
N GLN A 8 -35.10 -9.33 38.55
CA GLN A 8 -34.41 -9.09 37.26
C GLN A 8 -34.03 -7.63 36.91
N ALA A 9 -32.75 -7.48 36.56
CA ALA A 9 -32.11 -6.51 35.66
C ALA A 9 -31.66 -5.13 36.20
N GLN A 10 -30.34 -4.96 36.33
CA GLN A 10 -29.63 -3.67 36.27
C GLN A 10 -28.60 -3.71 35.13
N PRO A 11 -28.60 -2.72 34.23
CA PRO A 11 -27.39 -2.31 33.54
C PRO A 11 -27.22 -0.79 33.63
N ASN A 12 -26.16 -0.26 34.26
CA ASN A 12 -25.68 1.11 34.02
C ASN A 12 -24.30 1.40 34.66
N SER A 13 -23.30 0.57 34.37
CA SER A 13 -21.90 0.82 34.77
C SER A 13 -21.02 1.34 33.62
N VAL A 14 -21.53 1.42 32.39
CA VAL A 14 -20.71 1.64 31.18
C VAL A 14 -20.46 3.12 30.87
N LEU A 15 -21.24 4.06 31.42
CA LEU A 15 -21.13 5.49 31.12
C LEU A 15 -19.98 6.20 31.87
N ASN A 16 -19.51 5.66 33.00
CA ASN A 16 -18.47 6.32 33.81
C ASN A 16 -17.04 6.04 33.32
N ASN A 17 -16.78 4.87 32.73
CA ASN A 17 -15.44 4.50 32.27
C ASN A 17 -14.98 5.27 31.02
N VAL A 18 -15.91 5.69 30.16
CA VAL A 18 -15.57 6.41 28.91
C VAL A 18 -15.10 7.84 29.17
N LYS A 19 -15.59 8.48 30.24
CA LYS A 19 -15.18 9.85 30.60
C LYS A 19 -13.79 9.92 31.23
N GLN A 20 -13.34 8.85 31.89
CA GLN A 20 -12.00 8.79 32.50
C GLN A 20 -10.91 8.48 31.46
N GLN A 21 -11.17 7.59 30.50
CA GLN A 21 -10.19 7.27 29.44
C GLN A 21 -9.88 8.45 28.49
N LYS A 22 -10.83 9.38 28.29
CA LYS A 22 -10.61 10.52 27.38
C LYS A 22 -9.70 11.60 27.98
N ALA A 23 -9.61 11.70 29.31
CA ALA A 23 -8.78 12.69 29.99
C ALA A 23 -7.30 12.29 30.10
N GLU A 24 -7.00 10.99 30.07
CA GLU A 24 -5.63 10.47 30.15
C GLU A 24 -4.92 10.49 28.79
N LEU A 25 -5.65 10.32 27.68
CA LEU A 25 -5.11 10.41 26.32
C LEU A 25 -4.68 11.84 25.95
N GLN A 26 -5.35 12.87 26.47
CA GLN A 26 -5.05 14.27 26.15
C GLN A 26 -3.83 14.83 26.92
N LYS A 27 -3.39 14.17 28.00
CA LYS A 27 -2.25 14.63 28.81
C LYS A 27 -0.90 14.14 28.26
N ASN A 28 -0.90 13.06 27.48
CA ASN A 28 0.32 12.50 26.88
C ASN A 28 0.78 13.24 25.61
N ASP A 29 -0.12 13.91 24.88
CA ASP A 29 0.25 14.73 23.71
C ASP A 29 0.90 16.07 24.10
N ALA A 30 0.59 16.62 25.28
CA ALA A 30 1.12 17.92 25.71
C ALA A 30 2.53 17.85 26.32
N GLN A 31 2.99 16.69 26.79
CA GLN A 31 4.31 16.55 27.42
C GLN A 31 5.43 16.18 26.44
N ASN A 32 5.11 15.72 25.23
CA ASN A 32 6.13 15.44 24.20
C ASN A 32 6.46 16.68 23.32
N ALA A 33 5.74 17.78 23.49
CA ALA A 33 5.99 19.05 22.77
C ALA A 33 6.97 20.00 23.49
N ALA A 34 7.35 19.72 24.75
CA ALA A 34 8.15 20.64 25.58
C ALA A 34 9.64 20.28 25.71
N ALA A 35 10.08 19.14 25.16
CA ALA A 35 11.45 18.64 25.37
C ALA A 35 12.46 18.97 24.26
N ASN A 36 12.07 19.70 23.20
CA ASN A 36 12.98 19.98 22.07
C ASN A 36 13.27 21.48 21.83
N ALA A 37 13.35 22.26 22.92
CA ALA A 37 13.70 23.68 22.87
C ALA A 37 15.10 23.94 23.44
N LYS A 38 16.16 23.40 22.81
CA LYS A 38 17.50 24.01 22.89
C LYS A 38 18.47 23.57 21.78
N SER A 39 18.62 24.47 20.79
CA SER A 39 19.82 24.78 19.97
C SER A 39 20.39 23.74 18.98
N PRO A 40 21.13 24.15 17.93
CA PRO A 40 21.13 25.41 17.18
C PRO A 40 20.65 25.21 15.72
N GLN A 41 20.24 26.33 15.12
CA GLN A 41 19.99 26.58 13.69
C GLN A 41 20.84 25.71 12.75
N LYS A 42 20.32 24.56 12.33
CA LYS A 42 20.81 23.85 11.14
C LYS A 42 20.07 24.45 9.97
N ALA A 43 20.84 25.00 9.02
CA ALA A 43 20.36 25.62 7.79
C ALA A 43 19.14 24.87 7.25
N ALA A 44 18.12 25.63 6.84
CA ALA A 44 16.95 25.12 6.16
C ALA A 44 17.41 24.18 5.05
N THR A 45 17.42 22.88 5.36
CA THR A 45 17.45 21.83 4.36
C THR A 45 16.20 22.09 3.55
N ASP A 46 16.41 22.42 2.29
CA ASP A 46 15.38 22.71 1.30
C ASP A 46 14.50 21.45 1.16
N SER A 47 13.56 21.29 2.09
CA SER A 47 12.70 20.13 2.19
C SER A 47 11.54 20.36 1.25
N VAL A 48 11.70 19.90 0.02
CA VAL A 48 10.62 19.84 -0.96
C VAL A 48 9.52 18.94 -0.38
N SER A 49 8.46 19.55 0.12
CA SER A 49 7.29 18.82 0.59
C SER A 49 6.61 18.21 -0.64
N LEU A 50 6.80 16.90 -0.83
CA LEU A 50 6.02 16.09 -1.75
C LEU A 50 4.55 16.25 -1.35
N THR A 51 3.81 17.01 -2.16
CA THR A 51 2.37 17.17 -1.98
C THR A 51 1.70 15.79 -1.92
N PRO A 52 0.59 15.63 -1.18
CA PRO A 52 -0.08 14.34 -1.07
C PRO A 52 -0.44 13.74 -2.45
N GLN A 53 -0.70 14.58 -3.45
CA GLN A 53 -0.90 14.18 -4.84
C GLN A 53 0.37 13.61 -5.49
N ALA A 54 1.54 14.19 -5.23
CA ALA A 54 2.82 13.68 -5.72
C ALA A 54 3.18 12.32 -5.10
N GLN A 55 2.84 12.11 -3.82
CA GLN A 55 3.01 10.82 -3.16
C GLN A 55 2.10 9.74 -3.77
N GLN A 56 0.84 10.10 -4.04
CA GLN A 56 -0.12 9.21 -4.71
C GLN A 56 0.35 8.83 -6.12
N LEU A 57 0.85 9.79 -6.90
CA LEU A 57 1.43 9.52 -8.23
C LEU A 57 2.64 8.59 -8.14
N LYS A 58 3.52 8.79 -7.16
CA LYS A 58 4.70 7.92 -6.96
C LYS A 58 4.27 6.49 -6.61
N SER A 59 3.29 6.31 -5.74
CA SER A 59 2.74 4.98 -5.43
C SER A 59 2.07 4.31 -6.63
N MET A 60 1.41 5.08 -7.50
CA MET A 60 0.85 4.54 -8.75
C MET A 60 1.94 4.14 -9.73
N GLN A 61 3.00 4.93 -9.86
CA GLN A 61 4.15 4.60 -10.69
C GLN A 61 4.91 3.37 -10.18
N GLU A 62 5.13 3.25 -8.87
CA GLU A 62 5.71 2.06 -8.25
C GLU A 62 4.84 0.82 -8.51
N LYS A 63 3.51 0.92 -8.34
CA LYS A 63 2.58 -0.18 -8.66
C LYS A 63 2.55 -0.54 -10.15
N ALA A 64 2.72 0.43 -11.03
CA ALA A 64 2.82 0.20 -12.47
C ALA A 64 4.16 -0.46 -12.85
N GLN A 65 5.23 -0.21 -12.10
CA GLN A 65 6.51 -0.92 -12.23
C GLN A 65 6.47 -2.34 -11.64
N ASP A 66 5.69 -2.56 -10.59
CA ASP A 66 5.45 -3.89 -9.99
C ASP A 66 4.51 -4.77 -10.83
N ALA A 67 3.72 -4.16 -11.72
CA ALA A 67 2.98 -4.92 -12.71
C ALA A 67 3.98 -5.64 -13.63
N PRO A 68 3.83 -6.95 -13.86
CA PRO A 68 4.77 -7.67 -14.70
C PRO A 68 4.76 -7.02 -16.09
N ALA A 69 5.94 -6.62 -16.56
CA ALA A 69 6.14 -6.03 -17.89
C ALA A 69 5.79 -7.02 -19.04
N PHE A 70 5.38 -8.24 -18.69
CA PHE A 70 5.02 -9.32 -19.58
C PHE A 70 3.73 -10.01 -19.09
N ASP A 71 3.00 -10.60 -20.04
CA ASP A 71 1.79 -11.37 -19.75
C ASP A 71 2.14 -12.79 -19.31
N SER A 72 1.98 -13.08 -18.01
CA SER A 72 2.25 -14.40 -17.43
C SER A 72 1.39 -15.52 -18.03
N LYS A 73 0.12 -15.26 -18.36
CA LYS A 73 -0.75 -16.30 -18.94
C LYS A 73 -0.26 -16.72 -20.31
N LYS A 74 0.12 -15.74 -21.13
CA LYS A 74 0.71 -15.98 -22.45
C LYS A 74 2.00 -16.78 -22.35
N VAL A 75 2.86 -16.48 -21.37
CA VAL A 75 4.11 -17.24 -21.15
C VAL A 75 3.82 -18.69 -20.78
N GLU A 76 2.86 -18.95 -19.91
CA GLU A 76 2.48 -20.29 -19.48
C GLU A 76 1.91 -21.13 -20.63
N GLU A 77 1.05 -20.54 -21.45
CA GLU A 77 0.52 -21.16 -22.66
C GLU A 77 1.63 -21.51 -23.67
N LEU A 78 2.54 -20.58 -23.93
CA LEU A 78 3.70 -20.82 -24.80
C LEU A 78 4.60 -21.93 -24.26
N LYS A 79 4.92 -21.92 -22.96
CA LYS A 79 5.72 -22.98 -22.32
C LYS A 79 5.08 -24.35 -22.52
N LYS A 80 3.76 -24.45 -22.29
CA LYS A 80 3.02 -25.70 -22.52
C LYS A 80 3.07 -26.14 -23.98
N ALA A 81 2.82 -25.23 -24.93
CA ALA A 81 2.86 -25.54 -26.36
C ALA A 81 4.24 -26.02 -26.81
N ILE A 82 5.34 -25.47 -26.27
CA ILE A 82 6.70 -25.90 -26.55
C ILE A 82 6.96 -27.29 -25.96
N SER A 83 6.61 -27.52 -24.70
CA SER A 83 6.79 -28.83 -24.04
C SER A 83 6.01 -29.96 -24.71
N GLU A 84 4.81 -29.65 -25.24
CA GLU A 84 3.99 -30.60 -26.00
C GLU A 84 4.45 -30.77 -27.47
N GLY A 85 5.47 -30.02 -27.92
CA GLY A 85 5.93 -30.04 -29.31
C GLY A 85 4.95 -29.43 -30.32
N LYS A 86 3.94 -28.70 -29.84
CA LYS A 86 2.88 -28.09 -30.68
C LYS A 86 3.19 -26.65 -31.07
N TYR A 87 4.26 -26.08 -30.53
CA TYR A 87 4.69 -24.73 -30.90
C TYR A 87 5.14 -24.71 -32.36
N GLN A 88 4.46 -23.92 -33.19
CA GLN A 88 4.78 -23.75 -34.60
C GLN A 88 5.56 -22.45 -34.81
N ILE A 89 6.69 -22.56 -35.50
CA ILE A 89 7.51 -21.40 -35.84
C ILE A 89 6.95 -20.78 -37.12
N ASP A 90 6.50 -19.54 -37.00
CA ASP A 90 6.16 -18.71 -38.15
C ASP A 90 7.41 -17.95 -38.61
N ALA A 91 7.98 -18.37 -39.73
CA ALA A 91 9.18 -17.78 -40.29
C ALA A 91 9.01 -16.30 -40.68
N GLN A 92 7.83 -15.90 -41.16
CA GLN A 92 7.54 -14.51 -41.53
C GLN A 92 7.51 -13.62 -40.29
N LYS A 93 6.82 -14.09 -39.24
CA LYS A 93 6.76 -13.39 -37.96
C LYS A 93 8.14 -13.28 -37.30
N LEU A 94 8.94 -14.35 -37.37
CA LEU A 94 10.30 -14.36 -36.85
C LEU A 94 11.17 -13.32 -37.56
N ALA A 95 11.20 -13.32 -38.90
CA ALA A 95 11.98 -12.37 -39.68
C ALA A 95 11.56 -10.92 -39.40
N LYS A 96 10.26 -10.65 -39.33
CA LYS A 96 9.72 -9.32 -38.99
C LYS A 96 10.19 -8.85 -37.61
N ASN A 97 10.13 -9.73 -36.61
CA ASN A 97 10.53 -9.39 -35.25
C ASN A 97 12.03 -9.12 -35.14
N ILE A 98 12.86 -9.91 -35.84
CA ILE A 98 14.31 -9.68 -35.90
C ILE A 98 14.59 -8.32 -36.55
N ALA A 99 14.01 -8.04 -37.72
CA ALA A 99 14.22 -6.77 -38.41
C ALA A 99 13.78 -5.56 -37.56
N ALA A 100 12.64 -5.66 -36.86
CA ALA A 100 12.18 -4.63 -35.96
C ALA A 100 13.13 -4.41 -34.77
N PHE A 101 13.67 -5.49 -34.20
CA PHE A 101 14.63 -5.42 -33.10
C PHE A 101 15.95 -4.76 -33.54
N GLU A 102 16.50 -5.15 -34.69
CA GLU A 102 17.72 -4.54 -35.24
C GLU A 102 17.53 -3.04 -35.50
N PHE A 103 16.35 -2.64 -36.00
CA PHE A 103 16.02 -1.23 -36.20
C PHE A 103 15.90 -0.45 -34.88
N ASP A 104 15.29 -1.02 -33.84
CA ASP A 104 15.16 -0.34 -32.53
C ASP A 104 16.51 -0.21 -31.81
N VAL A 105 17.40 -1.19 -31.97
CA VAL A 105 18.72 -1.21 -31.31
C VAL A 105 19.77 -0.38 -32.04
N TYR A 106 19.74 -0.35 -33.38
CA TYR A 106 20.79 0.28 -34.19
C TYR A 106 20.32 1.44 -35.09
N GLY A 107 19.02 1.74 -35.09
CA GLY A 107 18.41 2.81 -35.90
C GLY A 107 18.38 4.18 -35.23
#